data_AF-A0A935F5V9-F1
#
_entry.id   AF-A0A935F5V9-F1
#
_cell.length_a   1.000
_cell.length_b   1.000
_cell.length_c   1.000
_cell.angle_alpha   90.00
_cell.angle_beta   90.00
_cell.angle_gamma   90.00
#
_symmetry.space_group_name_H-M   'P 1'
#
loop_
_entity.id
_entity.type
_entity.pdbx_description
1 polymer ?
#
loop_
_entity_poly.entity_id
_entity_poly.type
_entity_poly.pdbx_seq_one_letter_code
_entity_poly.pdbx_strand_id
1 'polypeptide(L)'
;MVAYSPGKQEARTIQVKANHKPKPSGGKGRAALDWWVPESNPAQVVALVDLSTRSIWLLLKEELAVLAQQKSSARFHIYMYSDPEHKPRKLGRLAHSHEFGRYLLCNRANELFGV
;
A
#
# COMPACT_ATOMS: atom_id res chain seq x y z
N MET A 1 10.45 -7.17 -8.66
CA MET A 1 10.47 -8.56 -8.16
C MET A 1 9.45 -9.37 -8.94
N VAL A 2 9.62 -10.68 -9.06
CA VAL A 2 8.62 -11.59 -9.63
C VAL A 2 8.35 -12.68 -8.60
N ALA A 3 7.08 -13.01 -8.38
CA ALA A 3 6.68 -14.13 -7.54
C ALA A 3 5.88 -15.11 -8.39
N TYR A 4 6.18 -16.40 -8.26
CA TYR A 4 5.37 -17.45 -8.87
C TYR A 4 4.19 -17.78 -7.96
N SER A 5 3.00 -17.92 -8.55
CA SER A 5 1.75 -18.31 -7.92
C SER A 5 1.49 -19.78 -8.23
N PRO A 6 1.76 -20.72 -7.29
CA PRO A 6 1.54 -22.13 -7.55
C PRO A 6 0.06 -22.46 -7.76
N GLY A 7 -0.84 -21.85 -6.98
CA GLY A 7 -2.27 -22.11 -7.09
C GLY A 7 -2.89 -21.60 -8.40
N LYS A 8 -2.27 -20.61 -9.05
CA LYS A 8 -2.71 -20.09 -10.36
C LYS A 8 -1.80 -20.45 -11.53
N GLN A 9 -0.70 -21.15 -11.26
CA GLN A 9 0.29 -21.57 -12.26
C GLN A 9 0.85 -20.40 -13.10
N GLU A 10 1.03 -19.22 -12.50
CA GLU A 10 1.46 -18.01 -13.21
C GLU A 10 2.53 -17.22 -12.46
N ALA A 11 3.36 -16.47 -13.18
CA ALA A 11 4.28 -15.49 -12.60
C ALA A 11 3.60 -14.12 -12.48
N ARG A 12 3.73 -13.47 -11.32
CA ARG A 12 3.24 -12.11 -11.07
C ARG A 12 4.38 -11.14 -10.81
N THR A 13 4.35 -10.01 -11.48
CA THR A 13 5.30 -8.91 -11.28
C THR A 13 4.89 -8.07 -10.07
N ILE A 14 5.87 -7.76 -9.21
CA ILE A 14 5.67 -6.99 -7.98
C ILE A 14 6.63 -5.80 -7.93
N GLN A 15 6.06 -4.60 -7.80
CA GLN A 15 6.78 -3.39 -7.44
C GLN A 15 6.74 -3.22 -5.92
N VAL A 16 7.90 -3.18 -5.28
CA VAL A 16 8.00 -2.97 -3.83
C VAL A 16 8.28 -1.49 -3.56
N LYS A 17 7.59 -0.90 -2.59
CA LYS A 17 7.92 0.40 -2.01
C LYS A 17 7.93 0.29 -0.49
N ALA A 18 9.06 0.60 0.11
CA ALA A 18 9.28 0.38 1.54
C ALA A 18 9.54 1.69 2.28
N ASN A 19 8.93 1.79 3.45
CA ASN A 19 9.24 2.78 4.47
C ASN A 19 9.99 2.09 5.61
N HIS A 20 11.03 2.75 6.14
CA HIS A 20 11.72 2.24 7.31
C HIS A 20 10.83 2.33 8.57
N LYS A 21 10.13 3.46 8.74
CA LYS A 21 9.19 3.73 9.83
C LYS A 21 8.26 4.89 9.43
N PRO A 22 7.09 5.05 10.08
CA PRO A 22 6.23 6.23 9.92
C PRO A 22 6.98 7.52 10.23
N LYS A 23 6.68 8.61 9.50
CA LYS A 23 7.33 9.92 9.67
C LYS A 23 6.30 11.05 9.83
N PRO A 24 6.58 12.08 10.65
CA PRO A 24 5.74 13.27 10.77
C PRO A 24 5.57 14.02 9.44
N SER A 25 4.35 14.35 9.08
CA SER A 25 4.08 15.26 7.96
C SER A 25 4.39 16.72 8.34
N GLY A 26 5.56 17.23 7.97
CA GLY A 26 5.90 18.65 8.16
C GLY A 26 6.22 19.03 9.61
N GLY A 27 7.22 18.39 10.22
CA GLY A 27 7.79 18.73 11.53
C GLY A 27 6.89 18.36 12.72
N LYS A 28 5.67 18.93 12.77
CA LYS A 28 4.67 18.70 13.84
C LYS A 28 3.48 17.84 13.40
N GLY A 29 3.39 17.45 12.13
CA GLY A 29 2.29 16.60 11.67
C GLY A 29 2.35 15.19 12.25
N ARG A 30 1.21 14.50 12.23
CA ARG A 30 1.13 13.13 12.71
C ARG A 30 1.98 12.20 11.85
N ALA A 31 2.51 11.16 12.49
CA ALA A 31 3.33 10.17 11.81
C ALA A 31 2.46 9.33 10.86
N ALA A 32 2.91 9.23 9.61
CA ALA A 32 2.27 8.42 8.59
C ALA A 32 3.31 7.64 7.80
N LEU A 33 2.87 6.54 7.21
CA LEU A 33 3.54 5.90 6.10
C LEU A 33 3.02 6.54 4.82
N ASP A 34 3.91 6.80 3.86
CA ASP A 34 3.51 7.32 2.56
C ASP A 34 4.30 6.68 1.42
N TRP A 35 3.64 6.49 0.29
CA TRP A 35 4.22 5.92 -0.90
C TRP A 35 3.69 6.61 -2.14
N TRP A 36 4.62 6.99 -3.02
CA TRP A 36 4.32 7.51 -4.34
C TRP A 36 4.51 6.42 -5.38
N VAL A 37 3.49 6.06 -6.15
CA VAL A 37 3.57 5.02 -7.19
C VAL A 37 3.26 5.63 -8.56
N PRO A 38 4.12 5.47 -9.58
CA PRO A 38 3.83 5.94 -10.93
C PRO A 38 2.56 5.30 -11.52
N GLU A 39 1.76 6.07 -12.24
CA GLU A 39 0.59 5.54 -12.97
C GLU A 39 1.02 4.56 -14.06
N SER A 40 2.18 4.80 -14.67
CA SER A 40 2.81 3.94 -15.68
C SER A 40 3.47 2.69 -15.10
N ASN A 41 3.33 2.41 -13.79
CA ASN A 41 3.90 1.23 -13.17
C ASN A 41 3.51 -0.05 -13.94
N PRO A 42 4.48 -0.84 -14.45
CA PRO A 42 4.20 -2.02 -15.23
C PRO A 42 3.86 -3.24 -14.36
N ALA A 43 4.14 -3.19 -13.05
CA ALA A 43 3.89 -4.33 -12.16
C ALA A 43 2.39 -4.57 -11.94
N GLN A 44 2.00 -5.85 -11.95
CA GLN A 44 0.62 -6.29 -11.68
C GLN A 44 0.22 -6.07 -10.22
N VAL A 45 1.20 -6.13 -9.30
CA VAL A 45 1.01 -5.94 -7.86
C VAL A 45 1.98 -4.88 -7.34
N VAL A 46 1.50 -4.07 -6.42
CA VAL A 46 2.31 -3.13 -5.64
C VAL A 46 2.33 -3.59 -4.19
N ALA A 47 3.52 -3.80 -3.64
CA ALA A 47 3.73 -4.09 -2.23
C ALA A 47 4.14 -2.82 -1.50
N LEU A 48 3.25 -2.31 -0.64
CA LEU A 48 3.53 -1.21 0.29
C LEU A 48 4.06 -1.83 1.58
N VAL A 49 5.26 -1.43 1.99
CA VAL A 49 5.97 -2.10 3.10
C VAL A 49 6.30 -1.10 4.20
N ASP A 50 5.98 -1.47 5.43
CA ASP A 50 6.52 -0.86 6.65
C ASP A 50 7.50 -1.82 7.31
N LEU A 51 8.78 -1.49 7.25
CA LEU A 51 9.85 -2.31 7.81
C LEU A 51 9.85 -2.29 9.34
N SER A 52 9.33 -1.23 9.98
CA SER A 52 9.32 -1.12 11.44
C SER A 52 8.38 -2.12 12.10
N THR A 53 7.26 -2.42 11.44
CA THR A 53 6.26 -3.38 11.91
C THR A 53 6.27 -4.70 11.12
N ARG A 54 7.10 -4.80 10.07
CA ARG A 54 7.12 -5.93 9.12
C ARG A 54 5.77 -6.16 8.44
N SER A 55 5.01 -5.07 8.25
CA SER A 55 3.71 -5.11 7.59
C SER A 55 3.89 -4.94 6.08
N ILE A 56 3.17 -5.75 5.32
CA ILE A 56 3.16 -5.71 3.85
C ILE A 56 1.70 -5.66 3.40
N TRP A 57 1.33 -4.61 2.67
CA TRP A 57 0.05 -4.51 1.98
C TRP A 57 0.26 -4.74 0.48
N LEU A 58 -0.46 -5.71 -0.06
CA LEU A 58 -0.44 -6.03 -1.49
C LEU A 58 -1.65 -5.39 -2.14
N LEU A 59 -1.44 -4.57 -3.18
CA LEU A 59 -2.47 -3.93 -3.97
C LEU A 59 -2.33 -4.35 -5.43
N LEU A 60 -3.45 -4.68 -6.08
CA LEU A 60 -3.49 -4.79 -7.54
C LEU A 60 -3.34 -3.40 -8.16
N LYS A 61 -2.82 -3.36 -9.38
CA LYS A 61 -2.66 -2.11 -10.12
C LYS A 61 -3.98 -1.33 -10.25
N GLU A 62 -5.09 -2.02 -10.44
CA GLU A 62 -6.41 -1.42 -10.62
C GLU A 62 -6.93 -0.80 -9.31
N GLU A 63 -6.63 -1.42 -8.17
CA GLU A 63 -7.03 -0.94 -6.84
C GLU A 63 -6.22 0.29 -6.41
N LEU A 64 -4.98 0.39 -6.88
CA LEU A 64 -4.11 1.52 -6.60
C LEU A 64 -4.79 2.85 -6.96
N ALA A 65 -5.46 2.90 -8.12
CA ALA A 65 -6.16 4.08 -8.59
C ALA A 65 -7.39 4.44 -7.74
N VAL A 66 -8.06 3.43 -7.19
CA VAL A 66 -9.26 3.58 -6.34
C VAL A 66 -8.87 4.03 -4.93
N LEU A 67 -7.80 3.45 -4.39
CA LEU A 67 -7.38 3.65 -2.99
C LEU A 67 -6.49 4.88 -2.79
N ALA A 68 -5.79 5.33 -3.83
CA ALA A 68 -4.91 6.49 -3.75
C ALA A 68 -5.65 7.73 -3.26
N GLN A 69 -5.24 8.31 -2.14
CA GLN A 69 -5.89 9.48 -1.58
C GLN A 69 -5.53 10.76 -2.32
N GLN A 70 -4.40 10.79 -3.03
CA GLN A 70 -4.03 11.89 -3.92
C GLN A 70 -3.44 11.37 -5.23
N LYS A 71 -3.55 12.19 -6.27
CA LYS A 71 -2.92 11.98 -7.56
C LYS A 71 -2.24 13.28 -7.96
N SER A 72 -0.94 13.22 -8.26
CA SER A 72 -0.14 14.38 -8.68
C SER A 72 0.99 13.92 -9.60
N SER A 73 1.29 14.71 -10.63
CA SER A 73 2.42 14.47 -11.55
C SER A 73 2.50 13.03 -12.08
N ALA A 74 1.37 12.48 -12.54
CA ALA A 74 1.24 11.09 -13.02
C ALA A 74 1.64 10.01 -11.99
N ARG A 75 1.43 10.29 -10.70
CA ARG A 75 1.69 9.37 -9.59
C ARG A 75 0.50 9.32 -8.65
N PHE A 76 0.20 8.11 -8.20
CA PHE A 76 -0.69 7.85 -7.09
C PHE A 76 0.06 8.02 -5.77
N HIS A 77 -0.56 8.73 -4.83
CA HIS A 77 -0.07 8.88 -3.48
C HIS A 77 -0.97 8.06 -2.55
N ILE A 78 -0.38 7.09 -1.88
CA ILE A 78 -1.02 6.34 -0.81
C ILE A 78 -0.35 6.73 0.50
N TYR A 79 -1.15 7.12 1.48
CA TYR A 79 -0.66 7.30 2.85
C TYR A 79 -1.52 6.53 3.85
N MET A 80 -0.91 6.18 4.98
CA MET A 80 -1.55 5.48 6.09
C MET A 80 -1.06 6.08 7.41
N TYR A 81 -1.97 6.66 8.19
CA TYR A 81 -1.69 7.06 9.56
C TYR A 81 -1.55 5.82 10.45
N SER A 82 -0.52 5.83 11.29
CA SER A 82 -0.31 4.78 12.30
C SER A 82 -1.09 5.04 13.60
N ASP A 83 -1.47 6.30 13.84
CA ASP A 83 -2.26 6.73 15.00
C ASP A 83 -3.76 6.54 14.70
N PRO A 84 -4.48 5.63 15.40
CA PRO A 84 -5.89 5.35 15.15
C PRO A 84 -6.81 6.51 15.58
N GLU A 85 -6.37 7.36 16.50
CA GLU A 85 -7.17 8.48 17.03
C GLU A 85 -7.10 9.73 16.14
N HIS A 86 -6.24 9.71 15.11
CA HIS A 86 -6.09 10.84 14.21
C HIS A 86 -7.32 10.99 13.31
N LYS A 87 -7.99 12.14 13.34
CA LYS A 87 -9.11 12.39 12.41
C LYS A 87 -8.57 12.94 11.08
N PRO A 88 -8.64 12.18 9.96
CA PRO A 88 -8.20 12.67 8.67
C PRO A 88 -9.10 13.83 8.21
N ARG A 89 -8.49 14.83 7.55
CA ARG A 89 -9.24 16.01 7.04
C ARG A 89 -10.21 15.68 5.90
N LYS A 90 -9.92 14.64 5.12
CA LYS A 90 -10.79 14.18 4.03
C LYS A 90 -11.53 12.93 4.50
N LEU A 91 -12.84 13.05 4.65
CA LEU A 91 -13.74 11.93 4.94
C LEU A 91 -14.00 11.13 3.64
N GLY A 92 -14.17 9.81 3.75
CA GLY A 92 -14.60 8.94 2.64
C GLY A 92 -13.49 8.23 1.86
N ARG A 93 -12.23 8.30 2.30
CA ARG A 93 -11.13 7.45 1.80
C ARG A 93 -10.42 6.82 2.98
N LEU A 94 -9.94 5.58 2.80
CA LEU A 94 -9.09 4.94 3.80
C LEU A 94 -7.88 5.84 4.08
N ALA A 95 -7.55 6.03 5.34
CA ALA A 95 -6.48 6.91 5.79
C ALA A 95 -5.61 6.27 6.87
N HIS A 96 -6.08 5.23 7.56
CA HIS A 96 -5.38 4.54 8.63
C HIS A 96 -4.92 3.16 8.18
N SER A 97 -3.78 2.71 8.71
CA SER A 97 -3.21 1.39 8.38
C SER A 97 -4.19 0.23 8.64
N HIS A 98 -5.00 0.31 9.69
CA HIS A 98 -5.98 -0.74 10.04
C HIS A 98 -7.10 -0.87 9.00
N GLU A 99 -7.47 0.21 8.32
CA GLU A 99 -8.49 0.19 7.25
C GLU A 99 -8.02 -0.57 6.02
N PHE A 100 -6.70 -0.68 5.82
CA PHE A 100 -6.09 -1.48 4.77
C PHE A 100 -5.92 -2.96 5.17
N GLY A 101 -6.50 -3.41 6.29
CA GLY A 101 -6.32 -4.76 6.82
C GLY A 101 -6.60 -5.88 5.82
N ARG A 102 -7.61 -5.74 4.95
CA ARG A 102 -7.90 -6.69 3.86
C ARG A 102 -6.70 -6.91 2.92
N TYR A 103 -5.87 -5.89 2.75
CA TYR A 103 -4.74 -5.90 1.82
C TYR A 103 -3.45 -6.43 2.42
N LEU A 104 -3.43 -6.74 3.73
CA LEU A 104 -2.26 -7.35 4.37
C LEU A 104 -1.91 -8.68 3.69
N LEU A 105 -0.62 -8.94 3.54
CA LEU A 105 -0.08 -10.16 2.93
C LEU A 105 -0.75 -11.43 3.50
N CYS A 106 -0.89 -11.53 4.82
CA CYS A 106 -1.52 -12.69 5.47
C CYS A 106 -2.98 -12.90 5.08
N ASN A 107 -3.71 -11.83 4.79
CA ASN A 107 -5.12 -11.89 4.40
C ASN A 107 -5.30 -12.07 2.89
N ARG A 108 -4.24 -11.84 2.11
CA ARG A 108 -4.32 -11.69 0.66
C ARG A 108 -3.46 -12.67 -0.15
N ALA A 109 -2.56 -13.40 0.51
CA ALA A 109 -1.68 -14.36 -0.14
C ALA A 109 -2.47 -15.41 -0.96
N ASN A 110 -3.56 -15.93 -0.39
CA ASN A 110 -4.40 -16.91 -1.06
C ASN A 110 -5.09 -16.33 -2.30
N GLU A 111 -5.69 -15.15 -2.16
CA GLU A 111 -6.37 -14.46 -3.28
C GLU A 111 -5.43 -14.22 -4.46
N LEU A 112 -4.19 -13.81 -4.19
CA LEU A 112 -3.25 -13.40 -5.24
C LEU A 112 -2.39 -14.55 -5.78
N PHE A 113 -1.99 -15.49 -4.92
CA PHE A 113 -0.98 -16.52 -5.22
C PHE A 113 -1.48 -17.96 -4.99
N GLY A 114 -2.67 -18.14 -4.42
CA GLY A 114 -3.22 -19.46 -4.09
C GLY A 114 -2.41 -20.22 -3.03
N VAL A 115 -1.81 -19.49 -2.09
CA VAL A 115 -1.04 -20.01 -0.95
C VAL A 115 -1.63 -19.56 0.39
#